data_AF-A0A7J2PMA3-F1
#
_entry.id   AF-A0A7J2PMA3-F1
#
_cell.length_a   1.000
_cell.length_b   1.000
_cell.length_c   1.000
_cell.angle_alpha   90.00
_cell.angle_beta   90.00
_cell.angle_gamma   90.00
#
_symmetry.space_group_name_H-M   'P 1'
#
loop_
_entity.id
_entity.type
_entity.pdbx_description
1 polymer ?
#
loop_
_entity_poly.entity_id
_entity_poly.type
_entity_poly.pdbx_seq_one_letter_code
_entity_poly.pdbx_strand_id
1 'polypeptide(L)'
;GTDFEYSSGNVQLLSAVIQNKTGMKTSEFAHANLFSPIGIKAEEWEWDEIDWEWGTGALDKISFGGWGLFMSPRAMARLGILSLNIGNWNGTQIVNENWISTSTKNHVGSPQYGYLFWLKNNEYYYAAGYMGQILIVIPEYGIVIVLFYEIFDIDYATELMINDYILKTIIPSSNHQISGFNSIFFVMVVSISTVLIIKKRKVKNFSVSSSM
;
A
#
# COMPACT_ATOMS: atom_id res chain seq x y z
N GLY A 1 13.73 2.81 18.28
CA GLY A 1 14.05 4.24 18.43
C GLY A 1 15.41 4.52 17.84
N THR A 2 16.42 3.76 18.28
CA THR A 2 17.74 3.62 17.65
C THR A 2 17.76 2.54 16.58
N ASP A 3 16.96 1.49 16.79
CA ASP A 3 16.87 0.32 15.91
C ASP A 3 15.43 0.12 15.41
N PHE A 4 15.32 -0.58 14.28
CA PHE A 4 14.07 -0.96 13.65
C PHE A 4 13.62 -2.34 14.15
N GLU A 5 12.37 -2.41 14.60
CA GLU A 5 11.69 -3.65 14.98
C GLU A 5 10.24 -3.54 14.49
N TYR A 6 9.80 -4.46 13.63
CA TYR A 6 8.42 -4.48 13.15
C TYR A 6 7.49 -4.98 14.26
N SER A 7 6.41 -4.24 14.54
CA SER A 7 5.44 -4.63 15.56
C SER A 7 4.03 -4.16 15.19
N SER A 8 3.12 -5.12 15.00
CA SER A 8 1.69 -4.84 14.84
C SER A 8 1.09 -4.12 16.05
N GLY A 9 1.67 -4.31 17.24
CA GLY A 9 1.25 -3.61 18.45
C GLY A 9 1.48 -2.10 18.38
N ASN A 10 2.54 -1.65 17.69
CA ASN A 10 2.78 -0.22 17.47
C ASN A 10 1.68 0.42 16.61
N VAL A 11 1.18 -0.31 15.61
CA VAL A 11 0.09 0.16 14.76
C VAL A 11 -1.25 0.09 15.50
N GLN A 12 -1.44 -0.89 16.38
CA GLN A 12 -2.60 -0.91 17.30
C GLN A 12 -2.64 0.34 18.17
N LEU A 13 -1.50 0.76 18.72
CA LEU A 13 -1.39 2.00 19.47
C LEU A 13 -1.73 3.24 18.62
N LEU A 14 -1.34 3.26 17.33
CA LEU A 14 -1.73 4.36 16.43
C LEU A 14 -3.25 4.45 16.26
N SER A 15 -3.95 3.31 16.14
CA SER A 15 -5.41 3.28 16.10
C SER A 15 -6.01 3.92 17.36
N ALA A 16 -5.51 3.54 18.54
CA ALA A 16 -5.92 4.13 19.81
C ALA A 16 -5.70 5.65 19.87
N VAL A 17 -4.55 6.12 19.36
CA VAL A 17 -4.21 7.55 19.32
C VAL A 17 -5.17 8.32 18.42
N ILE A 18 -5.48 7.80 17.23
CA ILE A 18 -6.45 8.41 16.32
C ILE A 18 -7.80 8.54 17.02
N GLN A 19 -8.27 7.46 17.63
CA GLN A 19 -9.57 7.44 18.28
C GLN A 19 -9.66 8.39 19.48
N ASN A 20 -8.64 8.38 20.34
CA ASN A 20 -8.57 9.29 21.48
C ASN A 20 -8.50 10.77 21.05
N LYS A 21 -7.84 11.08 19.92
CA LYS A 21 -7.69 12.47 19.44
C LYS A 21 -8.89 12.99 18.68
N THR A 22 -9.60 12.11 17.98
CA THR A 22 -10.71 12.50 17.10
C THR A 22 -12.07 12.27 17.73
N GLY A 23 -12.16 11.37 18.72
CA GLY A 23 -13.43 10.88 19.27
C GLY A 23 -14.16 9.91 18.34
N MET A 24 -13.58 9.55 17.19
CA MET A 24 -14.14 8.62 16.22
C MET A 24 -13.32 7.33 16.21
N LYS A 25 -13.94 6.18 15.95
CA LYS A 25 -13.15 4.97 15.69
C LYS A 25 -12.24 5.18 14.49
N THR A 26 -11.09 4.52 14.45
CA THR A 26 -10.16 4.63 13.32
C THR A 26 -10.82 4.27 11.98
N SER A 27 -11.69 3.26 11.98
CA SER A 27 -12.50 2.88 10.81
C SER A 27 -13.42 4.01 10.32
N GLU A 28 -14.12 4.68 11.24
CA GLU A 28 -15.01 5.81 10.95
C GLU A 28 -14.21 7.03 10.48
N PHE A 29 -13.10 7.32 11.13
CA PHE A 29 -12.20 8.42 10.78
C PHE A 29 -11.62 8.21 9.37
N ALA A 30 -11.13 7.00 9.07
CA ALA A 30 -10.66 6.64 7.73
C ALA A 30 -11.78 6.71 6.70
N HIS A 31 -12.99 6.24 7.04
CA HIS A 31 -14.12 6.31 6.13
C HIS A 31 -14.45 7.75 5.72
N ALA A 32 -14.52 8.66 6.69
CA ALA A 32 -14.87 10.06 6.47
C ALA A 32 -13.75 10.85 5.77
N ASN A 33 -12.49 10.64 6.16
CA ASN A 33 -11.38 11.51 5.77
C ASN A 33 -10.46 10.93 4.67
N LEU A 34 -10.55 9.63 4.39
CA LEU A 34 -9.67 8.96 3.43
C LEU A 34 -10.45 8.16 2.38
N PHE A 35 -11.31 7.24 2.81
CA PHE A 35 -11.98 6.29 1.90
C PHE A 35 -13.06 6.97 1.06
N SER A 36 -14.00 7.69 1.69
CA SER A 36 -15.06 8.38 0.95
C SER A 36 -14.52 9.44 -0.02
N PRO A 37 -13.55 10.30 0.39
CA PRO A 37 -12.97 11.30 -0.52
C PRO A 37 -12.30 10.73 -1.78
N ILE A 38 -11.77 9.50 -1.71
CA ILE A 38 -11.17 8.83 -2.88
C ILE A 38 -12.12 7.84 -3.56
N GLY A 39 -13.37 7.76 -3.11
CA GLY A 39 -14.42 6.94 -3.73
C GLY A 39 -14.30 5.43 -3.44
N ILE A 40 -13.74 5.06 -2.30
CA ILE A 40 -13.88 3.70 -1.75
C ILE A 40 -15.27 3.60 -1.11
N LYS A 41 -16.06 2.64 -1.57
CA LYS A 41 -17.45 2.46 -1.11
C LYS A 41 -17.53 1.54 0.11
N ALA A 42 -18.62 1.64 0.86
CA ALA A 42 -18.83 0.84 2.08
C ALA A 42 -18.79 -0.68 1.83
N GLU A 43 -19.26 -1.14 0.66
CA GLU A 43 -19.20 -2.55 0.26
C GLU A 43 -17.82 -3.05 -0.18
N GLU A 44 -16.82 -2.16 -0.29
CA GLU A 44 -15.47 -2.49 -0.73
C GLU A 44 -14.49 -2.70 0.43
N TRP A 45 -14.92 -2.55 1.68
CA TRP A 45 -14.09 -2.77 2.87
C TRP A 45 -14.91 -3.20 4.09
N GLU A 46 -14.25 -3.90 5.00
CA GLU A 46 -14.73 -4.23 6.33
C GLU A 46 -13.55 -4.07 7.30
N TRP A 47 -13.81 -3.60 8.52
CA TRP A 47 -12.75 -3.38 9.49
C TRP A 47 -13.14 -3.93 10.84
N ASP A 48 -12.43 -4.97 11.25
CA ASP A 48 -12.64 -5.61 12.53
C ASP A 48 -12.38 -4.65 13.70
N GLU A 49 -13.14 -4.86 14.76
CA GLU A 49 -13.05 -4.13 16.01
C GLU A 49 -12.92 -5.11 17.16
N ILE A 50 -12.24 -4.69 18.23
CA ILE A 50 -12.10 -5.45 19.46
C ILE A 50 -12.55 -4.61 20.65
N ASP A 51 -13.23 -5.25 21.59
CA ASP A 51 -13.48 -4.67 22.91
C ASP A 51 -12.14 -4.58 23.64
N TRP A 52 -11.77 -3.37 24.06
CA TRP A 52 -10.50 -3.16 24.73
C TRP A 52 -10.70 -3.21 26.24
N GLU A 53 -10.31 -4.33 26.85
CA GLU A 53 -10.46 -4.58 28.29
C GLU A 53 -9.83 -3.50 29.20
N TRP A 54 -8.84 -2.77 28.69
CA TRP A 54 -8.14 -1.70 29.42
C TRP A 54 -8.60 -0.29 29.01
N GLY A 55 -9.51 -0.22 28.03
CA GLY A 55 -10.09 1.03 27.53
C GLY A 55 -11.28 1.46 28.39
N THR A 56 -11.53 2.77 28.43
CA THR A 56 -12.73 3.33 29.06
C THR A 56 -13.30 4.43 28.18
N GLY A 57 -14.61 4.67 28.28
CA GLY A 57 -15.30 5.67 27.47
C GLY A 57 -15.10 5.40 25.97
N ALA A 58 -14.61 6.39 25.24
CA ALA A 58 -14.38 6.29 23.80
C ALA A 58 -13.29 5.28 23.37
N LEU A 59 -12.62 4.59 24.30
CA LEU A 59 -11.65 3.53 24.01
C LEU A 59 -12.14 2.14 24.43
N ASP A 60 -13.39 1.99 24.86
CA ASP A 60 -13.99 0.70 25.23
C ASP A 60 -14.00 -0.31 24.07
N LYS A 61 -14.09 0.19 22.83
CA LYS A 61 -14.01 -0.59 21.60
C LYS A 61 -13.20 0.14 20.55
N ILE A 62 -12.24 -0.55 19.92
CA ILE A 62 -11.32 0.06 18.94
C ILE A 62 -11.23 -0.77 17.66
N SER A 63 -11.01 -0.10 16.52
CA SER A 63 -10.65 -0.78 15.27
C SER A 63 -9.23 -1.34 15.36
N PHE A 64 -8.97 -2.51 14.77
CA PHE A 64 -7.61 -3.03 14.70
C PHE A 64 -6.69 -2.11 13.90
N GLY A 65 -5.49 -1.85 14.41
CA GLY A 65 -4.50 -1.02 13.73
C GLY A 65 -3.53 -1.84 12.86
N GLY A 66 -3.06 -2.98 13.37
CA GLY A 66 -2.03 -3.78 12.70
C GLY A 66 -2.55 -4.86 11.74
N TRP A 67 -3.85 -5.15 11.75
CA TRP A 67 -4.54 -6.14 10.92
C TRP A 67 -6.04 -5.84 10.90
N GLY A 68 -6.86 -6.74 10.36
CA GLY A 68 -8.33 -6.67 10.48
C GLY A 68 -9.02 -5.70 9.52
N LEU A 69 -8.27 -4.97 8.68
CA LEU A 69 -8.83 -4.23 7.55
C LEU A 69 -8.91 -5.14 6.32
N PHE A 70 -10.12 -5.52 5.95
CA PHE A 70 -10.42 -6.22 4.71
C PHE A 70 -10.80 -5.22 3.63
N MET A 71 -10.27 -5.41 2.43
CA MET A 71 -10.54 -4.53 1.30
C MET A 71 -10.60 -5.29 -0.01
N SER A 72 -11.44 -4.83 -0.92
CA SER A 72 -11.36 -5.25 -2.31
C SER A 72 -10.04 -4.80 -2.95
N PRO A 73 -9.52 -5.54 -3.95
CA PRO A 73 -8.30 -5.14 -4.66
C PRO A 73 -8.40 -3.73 -5.27
N ARG A 74 -9.59 -3.34 -5.74
CA ARG A 74 -9.84 -2.00 -6.30
C ARG A 74 -9.75 -0.91 -5.24
N ALA A 75 -10.28 -1.15 -4.04
CA ALA A 75 -10.17 -0.19 -2.96
C ALA A 75 -8.71 -0.02 -2.53
N MET A 76 -7.95 -1.12 -2.39
CA MET A 76 -6.53 -1.07 -2.06
C MET A 76 -5.72 -0.33 -3.13
N ALA A 77 -6.06 -0.53 -4.41
CA ALA A 77 -5.43 0.17 -5.51
C ALA A 77 -5.69 1.69 -5.50
N ARG A 78 -6.84 2.16 -5.00
CA ARG A 78 -7.10 3.60 -4.83
C ARG A 78 -6.16 4.22 -3.79
N LEU A 79 -5.85 3.51 -2.70
CA LEU A 79 -4.83 3.94 -1.73
C LEU A 79 -3.43 4.01 -2.37
N GLY A 80 -3.10 3.02 -3.22
CA GLY A 80 -1.88 3.05 -4.03
C GLY A 80 -1.81 4.24 -4.98
N ILE A 81 -2.89 4.54 -5.71
CA ILE A 81 -2.97 5.68 -6.63
C ILE A 81 -2.86 7.01 -5.87
N LEU A 82 -3.52 7.11 -4.72
CA LEU A 82 -3.41 8.28 -3.86
C LEU A 82 -1.95 8.50 -3.44
N SER A 83 -1.27 7.44 -3.03
CA SER A 83 0.14 7.48 -2.64
C SER A 83 1.03 7.84 -3.83
N LEU A 84 0.79 7.25 -5.01
CA LEU A 84 1.51 7.54 -6.25
C LEU A 84 1.37 9.01 -6.67
N ASN A 85 0.21 9.62 -6.41
CA ASN A 85 -0.05 11.04 -6.66
C ASN A 85 0.25 11.91 -5.42
N ILE A 86 1.10 11.44 -4.51
CA ILE A 86 1.62 12.20 -3.36
C ILE A 86 0.50 12.80 -2.51
N GLY A 87 -0.55 12.01 -2.28
CA GLY A 87 -1.70 12.41 -1.47
C GLY A 87 -2.76 13.26 -2.21
N ASN A 88 -2.55 13.56 -3.49
CA ASN A 88 -3.52 14.28 -4.31
C ASN A 88 -4.50 13.33 -5.01
N TRP A 89 -5.79 13.60 -4.87
CA TRP A 89 -6.87 12.90 -5.55
C TRP A 89 -7.68 13.86 -6.40
N ASN A 90 -7.58 13.76 -7.72
CA ASN A 90 -8.31 14.60 -8.68
C ASN A 90 -8.24 16.11 -8.39
N GLY A 91 -7.07 16.61 -7.97
CA GLY A 91 -6.84 18.02 -7.65
C GLY A 91 -7.01 18.36 -6.17
N THR A 92 -7.62 17.48 -5.37
CA THR A 92 -7.81 17.69 -3.92
C THR A 92 -6.69 17.01 -3.13
N GLN A 93 -6.03 17.74 -2.23
CA GLN A 93 -5.02 17.17 -1.35
C GLN A 93 -5.69 16.44 -0.17
N ILE A 94 -5.72 15.11 -0.20
CA ILE A 94 -6.34 14.26 0.84
C ILE A 94 -5.34 13.94 1.95
N VAL A 95 -4.12 13.55 1.59
CA VAL A 95 -3.03 13.28 2.53
C VAL A 95 -1.94 14.32 2.33
N ASN A 96 -1.35 14.84 3.40
CA ASN A 96 -0.30 15.84 3.29
C ASN A 96 0.90 15.35 2.44
N GLU A 97 1.32 16.17 1.47
CA GLU A 97 2.42 15.84 0.56
C GLU A 97 3.74 15.53 1.29
N ASN A 98 4.05 16.32 2.33
CA ASN A 98 5.25 16.10 3.13
C ASN A 98 5.18 14.78 3.89
N TRP A 99 3.99 14.37 4.35
CA TRP A 99 3.83 13.08 5.01
C TRP A 99 4.12 11.93 4.06
N ILE A 100 3.54 11.91 2.84
CA ILE A 100 3.82 10.87 1.84
C ILE A 100 5.30 10.86 1.45
N SER A 101 5.88 12.03 1.21
CA SER A 101 7.28 12.17 0.82
C SER A 101 8.24 11.73 1.93
N THR A 102 7.82 11.84 3.20
CA THR A 102 8.61 11.42 4.35
C THR A 102 8.40 9.94 4.65
N SER A 103 7.17 9.44 4.52
CA SER A 103 6.81 8.04 4.81
C SER A 103 7.44 7.05 3.83
N THR A 104 7.84 7.51 2.64
CA THR A 104 8.40 6.69 1.56
C THR A 104 9.92 6.79 1.45
N LYS A 105 10.59 7.28 2.51
CA LYS A 105 12.05 7.37 2.62
C LYS A 105 12.55 6.58 3.81
N ASN A 106 13.82 6.18 3.76
CA ASN A 106 14.46 5.40 4.82
C ASN A 106 14.47 6.18 6.14
N HIS A 107 14.12 5.50 7.23
CA HIS A 107 14.17 6.05 8.59
C HIS A 107 15.13 5.24 9.48
N VAL A 108 15.28 5.70 10.72
CA VAL A 108 16.29 5.23 11.69
C VAL A 108 16.40 3.70 11.74
N GLY A 109 17.63 3.22 11.60
CA GLY A 109 18.00 1.82 11.86
C GLY A 109 17.65 0.82 10.76
N SER A 110 16.94 1.21 9.69
CA SER A 110 16.65 0.31 8.57
C SER A 110 16.60 1.03 7.21
N PRO A 111 17.43 0.64 6.23
CA PRO A 111 17.32 1.15 4.87
C PRO A 111 16.11 0.57 4.11
N GLN A 112 15.31 -0.27 4.74
CA GLN A 112 14.22 -1.03 4.11
C GLN A 112 12.84 -0.62 4.61
N TYR A 113 12.73 0.39 5.47
CA TYR A 113 11.47 0.76 6.08
C TYR A 113 11.32 2.27 6.32
N GLY A 114 10.12 2.78 6.03
CA GLY A 114 9.72 4.15 6.31
C GLY A 114 8.27 4.24 6.79
N TYR A 115 8.07 4.72 8.01
CA TYR A 115 6.77 4.78 8.69
C TYR A 115 5.94 3.50 8.64
N LEU A 116 5.07 3.32 7.64
CA LEU A 116 4.20 2.14 7.48
C LEU A 116 4.44 1.44 6.13
N PHE A 117 5.55 1.75 5.47
CA PHE A 117 5.95 1.21 4.17
C PHE A 117 7.31 0.52 4.25
N TRP A 118 7.39 -0.63 3.57
CA TRP A 118 8.65 -1.24 3.18
C TRP A 118 9.23 -0.54 1.95
N LEU A 119 10.55 -0.50 1.85
CA LEU A 119 11.29 0.27 0.85
C LEU A 119 12.26 -0.64 0.10
N LYS A 120 12.28 -0.54 -1.23
CA LYS A 120 13.25 -1.23 -2.08
C LYS A 120 14.11 -0.21 -2.82
N ASN A 121 15.31 0.06 -2.30
CA ASN A 121 16.37 0.86 -2.95
C ASN A 121 15.91 2.18 -3.61
N ASN A 122 14.88 2.85 -3.07
CA ASN A 122 14.21 4.02 -3.67
C ASN A 122 13.57 3.78 -5.05
N GLU A 123 13.49 2.54 -5.53
CA GLU A 123 12.83 2.19 -6.80
C GLU A 123 11.31 2.11 -6.62
N TYR A 124 10.89 1.41 -5.56
CA TYR A 124 9.50 1.27 -5.18
C TYR A 124 9.36 1.13 -3.67
N TYR A 125 8.14 1.38 -3.19
CA TYR A 125 7.75 1.13 -1.81
C TYR A 125 6.46 0.33 -1.79
N TYR A 126 6.23 -0.40 -0.71
CA TYR A 126 5.12 -1.31 -0.62
C TYR A 126 4.61 -1.49 0.81
N ALA A 127 3.36 -1.94 0.92
CA ALA A 127 2.80 -2.50 2.14
C ALA A 127 2.58 -3.99 1.92
N ALA A 128 2.99 -4.81 2.89
CA ALA A 128 2.88 -6.26 2.85
C ALA A 128 2.23 -6.77 4.14
N GLY A 129 1.23 -7.63 4.00
CA GLY A 129 0.68 -8.40 5.10
C GLY A 129 1.21 -9.84 5.11
N TYR A 130 0.94 -10.53 6.22
CA TYR A 130 1.24 -11.95 6.37
C TYR A 130 0.35 -12.80 5.47
N MET A 131 0.94 -13.68 4.66
CA MET A 131 0.29 -14.54 3.65
C MET A 131 -0.15 -13.84 2.37
N GLY A 132 0.51 -12.77 1.92
CA GLY A 132 0.46 -12.39 0.50
C GLY A 132 -0.50 -11.28 0.10
N GLN A 133 -0.66 -10.25 0.94
CA GLN A 133 -1.48 -9.06 0.71
C GLN A 133 -0.55 -7.89 0.43
N ILE A 134 -0.35 -7.60 -0.84
CA ILE A 134 0.72 -6.71 -1.26
C ILE A 134 0.15 -5.54 -2.04
N LEU A 135 0.51 -4.33 -1.62
CA LEU A 135 0.32 -3.10 -2.39
C LEU A 135 1.69 -2.52 -2.72
N ILE A 136 2.04 -2.41 -3.99
CA ILE A 136 3.29 -1.82 -4.46
C ILE A 136 3.00 -0.53 -5.22
N VAL A 137 3.85 0.47 -4.99
CA VAL A 137 3.85 1.73 -5.74
C VAL A 137 5.23 1.96 -6.33
N ILE A 138 5.27 2.19 -7.64
CA ILE A 138 6.50 2.42 -8.41
C ILE A 138 6.41 3.83 -9.03
N PRO A 139 6.91 4.86 -8.33
CA PRO A 139 6.71 6.26 -8.73
C PRO A 139 7.26 6.60 -10.11
N GLU A 140 8.49 6.16 -10.41
CA GLU A 140 9.19 6.47 -11.66
C GLU A 140 8.37 6.08 -12.91
N TYR A 141 7.67 4.95 -12.84
CA TYR A 141 6.88 4.43 -13.95
C TYR A 141 5.40 4.76 -13.86
N GLY A 142 4.95 5.41 -12.78
CA GLY A 142 3.54 5.69 -12.55
C GLY A 142 2.71 4.43 -12.36
N ILE A 143 3.23 3.41 -11.68
CA ILE A 143 2.59 2.09 -11.57
C ILE A 143 2.16 1.79 -10.14
N VAL A 144 0.98 1.19 -10.01
CA VAL A 144 0.45 0.59 -8.78
C VAL A 144 0.12 -0.87 -9.05
N ILE A 145 0.52 -1.74 -8.13
CA ILE A 145 0.23 -3.18 -8.22
C ILE A 145 -0.44 -3.60 -6.91
N VAL A 146 -1.54 -4.36 -7.03
CA VAL A 146 -2.17 -5.08 -5.91
C VAL A 146 -2.11 -6.57 -6.20
N LEU A 147 -1.57 -7.33 -5.25
CA LEU A 147 -1.46 -8.79 -5.32
C LEU A 147 -2.09 -9.40 -4.07
N PHE A 148 -2.98 -10.36 -4.28
CA PHE A 148 -3.45 -11.27 -3.25
C PHE A 148 -3.10 -12.70 -3.66
N TYR A 149 -2.39 -13.41 -2.78
CA TYR A 149 -2.08 -14.83 -2.89
C TYR A 149 -2.10 -15.47 -1.51
N GLU A 150 -1.92 -16.79 -1.40
CA GLU A 150 -1.83 -17.49 -0.11
C GLU A 150 -0.59 -18.39 -0.06
N ILE A 151 0.51 -17.87 0.50
CA ILE A 151 1.82 -18.54 0.62
C ILE A 151 2.54 -18.09 1.90
N PHE A 152 3.25 -19.01 2.55
CA PHE A 152 3.97 -18.77 3.80
C PHE A 152 5.32 -18.03 3.67
N ASP A 153 6.03 -18.19 2.54
CA ASP A 153 7.30 -17.49 2.27
C ASP A 153 7.06 -16.25 1.39
N ILE A 154 6.80 -15.12 2.05
CA ILE A 154 6.34 -13.88 1.41
C ILE A 154 7.48 -13.16 0.70
N ASP A 155 8.66 -13.10 1.31
CA ASP A 155 9.77 -12.29 0.81
C ASP A 155 10.29 -12.84 -0.50
N TYR A 156 10.56 -14.16 -0.56
CA TYR A 156 11.02 -14.79 -1.78
C TYR A 156 9.97 -14.72 -2.89
N ALA A 157 8.70 -15.02 -2.59
CA ALA A 157 7.63 -15.01 -3.57
C ALA A 157 7.36 -13.60 -4.12
N THR A 158 7.35 -12.59 -3.24
CA THR A 158 7.16 -11.18 -3.59
C THR A 158 8.30 -10.69 -4.47
N GLU A 159 9.56 -10.94 -4.08
CA GLU A 159 10.71 -10.52 -4.87
C GLU A 159 10.76 -11.21 -6.23
N LEU A 160 10.48 -12.52 -6.28
CA LEU A 160 10.44 -13.27 -7.53
C LEU A 160 9.34 -12.73 -8.44
N MET A 161 8.10 -12.58 -7.97
CA MET A 161 7.00 -12.06 -8.80
C MET A 161 7.25 -10.63 -9.28
N ILE A 162 7.67 -9.73 -8.39
CA ILE A 162 7.87 -8.33 -8.74
C ILE A 162 9.09 -8.19 -9.65
N ASN A 163 10.26 -8.63 -9.22
CA ASN A 163 11.52 -8.32 -9.91
C ASN A 163 11.71 -9.18 -11.15
N ASP A 164 11.32 -10.46 -11.12
CA ASP A 164 11.62 -11.39 -12.20
C ASP A 164 10.51 -11.56 -13.24
N TYR A 165 9.28 -11.16 -12.91
CA TYR A 165 8.15 -11.29 -13.84
C TYR A 165 7.48 -9.95 -14.13
N ILE A 166 7.00 -9.24 -13.12
CA ILE A 166 6.21 -8.03 -13.33
C ILE A 166 7.11 -6.90 -13.83
N LEU A 167 8.09 -6.42 -13.06
CA LEU A 167 8.96 -5.31 -13.47
C LEU A 167 9.63 -5.55 -14.82
N LYS A 168 10.14 -6.76 -15.07
CA LYS A 168 10.75 -7.14 -16.35
C LYS A 168 9.79 -7.11 -17.55
N THR A 169 8.48 -7.24 -17.34
CA THR A 169 7.49 -7.15 -18.44
C THR A 169 6.94 -5.75 -18.66
N ILE A 170 6.88 -4.91 -17.62
CA ILE A 170 6.31 -3.55 -17.71
C ILE A 170 7.34 -2.42 -17.92
N ILE A 171 8.63 -2.67 -17.66
CA ILE A 171 9.73 -1.71 -17.85
C ILE A 171 10.45 -1.99 -19.19
N PRO A 172 10.43 -1.07 -20.18
CA PRO A 172 10.91 -1.34 -21.55
C PRO A 172 12.40 -1.66 -21.70
N SER A 173 13.23 -1.36 -20.71
CA SER A 173 14.71 -1.50 -20.78
C SER A 173 15.26 -2.78 -20.12
N SER A 174 14.41 -3.67 -19.59
CA SER A 174 14.89 -4.95 -19.09
C SER A 174 15.19 -5.90 -20.24
N ASN A 175 16.43 -5.86 -20.75
CA ASN A 175 17.07 -6.96 -21.50
C ASN A 175 17.24 -8.26 -20.66
N HIS A 176 16.51 -8.39 -19.56
CA HIS A 176 16.58 -9.53 -18.68
C HIS A 176 15.72 -10.65 -19.23
N GLN A 177 16.34 -11.80 -19.42
CA GLN A 177 15.63 -13.04 -19.71
C GLN A 177 14.66 -13.31 -18.55
N ILE A 178 13.38 -13.53 -18.87
CA ILE A 178 12.40 -14.02 -17.89
C ILE A 178 12.92 -15.37 -17.41
N SER A 179 12.96 -15.57 -16.10
CA SER A 179 13.68 -16.66 -15.40
C SER A 179 13.19 -18.09 -15.75
N GLY A 180 12.32 -18.25 -16.75
CA GLY A 180 11.74 -19.51 -17.16
C GLY A 180 10.71 -20.02 -16.15
N PHE A 181 10.31 -21.28 -16.31
CA PHE A 181 9.38 -21.95 -15.41
C PHE A 181 10.14 -22.68 -14.30
N ASN A 182 9.78 -22.47 -13.04
CA ASN A 182 10.21 -23.30 -11.91
C ASN A 182 9.00 -23.70 -11.05
N SER A 183 9.16 -24.72 -10.19
CA SER A 183 8.07 -25.25 -9.37
C SER A 183 7.50 -24.23 -8.39
N ILE A 184 8.32 -23.30 -7.88
CA ILE A 184 7.87 -22.24 -6.98
C ILE A 184 6.97 -21.26 -7.74
N PHE A 185 7.34 -20.89 -8.97
CA PHE A 185 6.52 -20.07 -9.85
C PHE A 185 5.17 -20.73 -10.14
N PHE A 186 5.14 -22.04 -10.37
CA PHE A 186 3.87 -22.75 -10.52
C PHE A 186 3.00 -22.66 -9.27
N VAL A 187 3.55 -22.96 -8.09
CA VAL A 187 2.84 -22.84 -6.81
C VAL A 187 2.32 -21.41 -6.61
N MET A 188 3.13 -20.40 -6.92
CA MET A 188 2.70 -19.01 -6.86
C MET A 188 1.52 -18.73 -7.78
N VAL A 189 1.61 -19.11 -9.05
CA VAL A 189 0.53 -18.86 -10.03
C VAL A 189 -0.79 -19.48 -9.58
N VAL A 190 -0.77 -20.69 -9.00
CA VAL A 190 -1.99 -21.34 -8.51
C VAL A 190 -2.49 -20.77 -7.17
N SER A 191 -1.60 -20.17 -6.36
CA SER A 191 -1.95 -19.53 -5.09
C SER A 191 -2.45 -18.09 -5.25
N ILE A 192 -2.30 -17.47 -6.43
CA ILE A 192 -2.75 -16.10 -6.69
C ILE A 192 -4.26 -16.07 -6.85
N SER A 193 -4.93 -15.29 -6.00
CA SER A 193 -6.35 -14.98 -6.15
C SER A 193 -6.57 -13.68 -6.92
N THR A 194 -5.61 -12.75 -6.91
CA THR A 194 -5.73 -11.49 -7.65
C THR A 194 -4.39 -10.89 -8.06
N VAL A 195 -4.34 -10.39 -9.30
CA VAL A 195 -3.34 -9.42 -9.78
C VAL A 195 -4.07 -8.23 -10.39
N LEU A 196 -3.83 -7.04 -9.86
CA LEU A 196 -4.33 -5.78 -10.43
C LEU A 196 -3.14 -4.84 -10.66
N ILE A 197 -2.90 -4.48 -11.93
CA ILE A 197 -1.83 -3.56 -12.32
C ILE A 197 -2.46 -2.32 -12.94
N ILE A 198 -2.10 -1.15 -12.41
CA ILE A 198 -2.56 0.16 -12.89
C ILE A 198 -1.34 0.97 -13.31
N LYS A 199 -1.37 1.51 -14.53
CA LYS A 199 -0.31 2.37 -15.06
C LYS A 199 -0.88 3.72 -15.46
N LYS A 200 -0.34 4.79 -14.89
CA LYS A 200 -0.68 6.16 -15.24
C LYS A 200 -0.31 6.40 -16.70
N ARG A 201 -1.29 6.83 -17.51
CA ARG A 201 -1.03 7.20 -18.92
C ARG A 201 -0.17 8.46 -18.95
N LYS A 202 0.90 8.45 -19.75
CA LYS A 202 1.60 9.70 -20.11
C LYS A 202 0.64 10.55 -20.94
N VAL A 203 0.22 11.69 -20.42
CA VAL A 203 -0.50 12.69 -21.22
C VAL A 203 0.51 13.28 -22.20
N LYS A 204 0.30 13.08 -23.51
CA LYS A 204 1.08 13.80 -24.53
C LYS A 204 0.66 15.26 -24.45
N ASN A 205 1.56 16.13 -24.02
CA ASN A 205 1.37 17.56 -24.21
C ASN A 205 1.42 17.82 -25.71
N PHE A 206 0.29 18.16 -26.32
CA PHE A 206 0.28 18.70 -27.68
C PHE A 206 0.90 20.10 -27.59
N SER A 207 2.13 20.24 -28.07
CA SER A 207 2.71 21.54 -28.37
C SER A 207 1.85 22.17 -29.45
N VAL A 208 1.06 23.19 -29.09
CA VAL A 208 0.43 24.06 -30.09
C VAL A 208 1.57 24.77 -30.80
N SER A 209 1.86 24.39 -32.05
CA SER A 209 2.76 25.20 -32.87
C SER A 209 2.05 26.52 -33.13
N SER A 210 2.47 27.57 -32.46
CA SER A 210 2.16 28.93 -32.87
C SER A 210 2.85 29.16 -34.22
N SER A 211 2.10 28.94 -35.30
CA SER A 211 2.42 29.48 -36.61
C SER A 211 2.25 31.00 -36.54
N MET A 212 3.36 31.73 -36.57
CA MET A 212 3.41 33.11 -37.04
C MET A 212 3.33 33.15 -38.56
#